data_AF-A0A9D2K4I4-F1
#
_entry.id   AF-A0A9D2K4I4-F1
#
_cell.length_a   1.000
_cell.length_b   1.000
_cell.length_c   1.000
_cell.angle_alpha   90.00
_cell.angle_beta   90.00
_cell.angle_gamma   90.00
#
_symmetry.space_group_name_H-M   'P 1'
#
loop_
_entity.id
_entity.type
_entity.pdbx_description
1 polymer ?
#
loop_
_entity_poly.entity_id
_entity_poly.type
_entity_poly.pdbx_seq_one_letter_code
_entity_poly.pdbx_strand_id
1 'polypeptide(L)' 'MIVDEIGILFFLAGLAIVVTIIHILLKQAGREEYAYLVLVLGITIALIKVIPMIMDLFQQVESVFYLY' A
#
# COMPACT_ATOMS: atom_id res chain seq x y z
N MET A 1 -12.71 1.74 14.95
CA MET A 1 -13.41 0.80 14.05
C MET A 1 -13.63 1.41 12.66
N ILE A 2 -14.26 2.59 12.48
CA ILE A 2 -14.37 3.23 11.13
C ILE A 2 -13.06 3.97 10.70
N VAL A 3 -12.23 4.37 11.66
CA VAL A 3 -11.01 5.14 11.39
C VAL A 3 -9.89 4.32 10.72
N ASP A 4 -9.85 2.99 10.91
CA ASP A 4 -8.79 2.13 10.36
C ASP A 4 -8.98 1.83 8.85
N GLU A 5 -10.19 1.45 8.42
CA GLU A 5 -10.47 1.15 7.01
C GLU A 5 -10.36 2.41 6.14
N ILE A 6 -10.95 3.51 6.61
CA ILE A 6 -10.85 4.82 5.94
C ILE A 6 -9.39 5.30 5.97
N GLY A 7 -8.67 5.08 7.07
CA GLY A 7 -7.26 5.42 7.20
C GLY A 7 -6.37 4.76 6.15
N ILE A 8 -6.60 3.47 5.85
CA ILE A 8 -5.87 2.75 4.80
C ILE A 8 -6.21 3.30 3.40
N LEU A 9 -7.47 3.58 3.11
CA LEU A 9 -7.89 4.17 1.84
C LEU A 9 -7.22 5.54 1.61
N PHE A 10 -7.22 6.40 2.63
CA PHE A 10 -6.51 7.69 2.56
C PHE A 10 -5.00 7.51 2.44
N PHE A 11 -4.41 6.55 3.15
CA PHE A 11 -2.97 6.27 3.06
C PHE A 11 -2.58 5.82 1.65
N LEU A 12 -3.31 4.87 1.06
CA LEU A 12 -3.04 4.38 -0.29
C LEU A 12 -3.26 5.46 -1.35
N ALA A 13 -4.30 6.28 -1.22
CA ALA A 13 -4.53 7.42 -2.11
C ALA A 13 -3.41 8.46 -2.01
N GLY A 14 -3.01 8.83 -0.80
CA GLY A 14 -1.90 9.77 -0.58
C GLY A 14 -0.57 9.22 -1.10
N LEU A 15 -0.28 7.94 -0.85
CA LEU A 15 0.90 7.24 -1.35
C LEU A 15 0.93 7.27 -2.88
N ALA A 16 -0.19 6.97 -3.55
CA ALA A 16 -0.29 6.98 -5.01
C ALA A 16 0.01 8.37 -5.59
N ILE A 17 -0.52 9.44 -4.98
CA ILE A 17 -0.24 10.82 -5.39
C ILE A 17 1.26 11.12 -5.27
N VAL A 18 1.86 10.83 -4.12
CA VAL A 18 3.29 11.11 -3.89
C VAL A 18 4.19 10.33 -4.86
N VAL A 19 3.95 9.03 -5.02
CA VAL A 19 4.71 8.17 -5.95
C VAL A 19 4.60 8.70 -7.38
N THR A 20 3.40 9.10 -7.80
CA THR A 20 3.17 9.65 -9.15
C THR A 20 3.92 10.95 -9.36
N ILE A 21 3.88 11.87 -8.38
CA ILE A 21 4.61 13.15 -8.47
C ILE A 21 6.11 12.88 -8.58
N ILE A 22 6.68 12.03 -7.73
CA ILE A 22 8.11 11.70 -7.77
C ILE A 22 8.48 11.03 -9.10
N HIS A 23 7.66 10.10 -9.60
CA HIS A 23 7.87 9.47 -10.90
C HIS A 23 7.91 10.50 -12.04
N ILE A 24 6.93 11.42 -12.08
CA ILE A 24 6.87 12.48 -13.10
C ILE A 24 8.09 13.39 -13.02
N LEU A 25 8.49 13.79 -11.81
CA LEU A 25 9.65 14.66 -11.60
C LEU A 25 10.96 13.98 -12.04
N LEU A 26 11.16 12.71 -11.70
CA LEU A 26 12.34 11.95 -12.12
C LEU A 26 12.37 11.74 -13.64
N LYS A 27 11.21 11.49 -14.25
CA LYS A 27 11.09 11.39 -15.70
C LYS A 27 11.43 12.70 -16.40
N GLN A 28 10.91 13.83 -15.89
CA GLN A 28 11.25 15.17 -16.40
C GLN A 28 12.73 15.54 -16.19
N ALA A 29 13.37 15.03 -15.14
CA ALA A 29 14.79 15.21 -14.88
C ALA A 29 15.70 14.34 -15.79
N GLY A 30 15.14 13.55 -16.72
CA GLY A 30 15.89 12.65 -17.59
C GLY A 30 16.43 11.41 -16.86
N ARG A 31 15.89 11.09 -15.68
CA ARG A 31 16.33 9.98 -14.81
C ARG A 31 15.28 8.86 -14.82
N GLU A 32 14.99 8.32 -15.99
CA GLU A 32 13.92 7.33 -16.19
C GLU A 32 14.12 6.04 -15.39
N GLU A 33 15.38 5.62 -15.19
CA GLU A 33 15.71 4.41 -14.42
C GLU A 33 15.24 4.53 -12.96
N TYR A 34 15.47 5.68 -12.33
CA TYR A 34 14.99 5.97 -10.99
C TYR A 34 13.47 6.14 -10.94
N ALA A 35 12.87 6.70 -12.00
CA ALA A 35 11.43 6.85 -12.09
C ALA A 35 10.72 5.49 -12.06
N TYR A 36 11.29 4.46 -12.71
CA TYR A 36 10.75 3.11 -12.66
C TYR A 36 10.90 2.47 -11.27
N LEU A 37 12.07 2.63 -10.63
CA LEU A 37 12.30 2.14 -9.27
C LEU A 37 11.29 2.73 -8.27
N VAL A 38 10.94 4.01 -8.40
CA VAL A 38 9.95 4.65 -7.54
C VAL A 38 8.55 4.05 -7.69
N LEU A 39 8.14 3.66 -8.91
CA LEU A 39 6.88 2.96 -9.12
C LEU A 39 6.86 1.60 -8.42
N VAL A 40 7.94 0.83 -8.55
CA VAL A 40 8.07 -0.47 -7.88
C VAL A 40 8.01 -0.29 -6.36
N LEU A 41 8.76 0.67 -5.82
CA LEU A 41 8.73 0.99 -4.39
C LEU A 41 7.34 1.40 -3.91
N GLY A 42 6.61 2.20 -4.68
CA GLY A 42 5.24 2.59 -4.36
C GLY A 42 4.31 1.40 -4.22
N ILE A 43 4.41 0.44 -5.15
CA ILE A 43 3.63 -0.81 -5.11
C ILE A 43 4.06 -1.66 -3.92
N THR A 44 5.37 -1.84 -3.68
CA THR A 44 5.87 -2.63 -2.55
C THR A 44 5.38 -2.09 -1.21
N ILE A 45 5.41 -0.76 -1.00
CA ILE A 45 4.92 -0.13 0.22
C ILE A 45 3.41 -0.36 0.38
N ALA A 46 2.64 -0.22 -0.71
CA ALA A 46 1.20 -0.47 -0.69
C ALA A 46 0.89 -1.93 -0.29
N LEU A 47 1.61 -2.90 -0.85
CA LEU A 47 1.44 -4.31 -0.51
C LEU A 47 1.75 -4.58 0.96
N ILE A 48 2.85 -4.05 1.49
CA ILE A 48 3.22 -4.22 2.91
C ILE A 48 2.11 -3.71 3.84
N LYS A 49 1.39 -2.65 3.46
CA LYS A 49 0.28 -2.13 4.25
C LYS A 49 -0.97 -3.01 4.23
N VAL A 50 -1.20 -3.76 3.16
CA VAL A 50 -2.37 -4.65 3.03
C VAL A 50 -2.15 -6.00 3.73
N ILE A 51 -0.90 -6.48 3.85
CA ILE A 51 -0.56 -7.75 4.51
C ILE A 51 -1.20 -7.92 5.92
N PRO A 52 -1.04 -6.98 6.87
CA PRO A 52 -1.58 -7.17 8.22
C PRO A 52 -3.10 -7.31 8.23
N MET A 53 -3.81 -6.59 7.35
CA MET A 53 -5.27 -6.70 7.22
C MET A 53 -5.67 -8.12 6.77
N ILE A 54 -4.94 -8.70 5.82
CA ILE A 54 -5.18 -10.08 5.39
C ILE A 54 -4.93 -11.03 6.56
N MET A 55 -3.84 -10.85 7.32
CA MET A 55 -3.54 -11.69 8.48
C MET A 55 -4.65 -11.63 9.55
N ASP A 56 -5.17 -10.44 9.84
CA ASP A 56 -6.27 -10.26 10.80
C ASP A 56 -7.54 -10.97 10.34
N LEU A 57 -7.83 -10.99 9.04
CA LEU A 57 -8.95 -11.73 8.48
C LEU A 57 -8.73 -13.25 8.62
N PHE A 58 -7.53 -13.74 8.35
CA PHE A 58 -7.21 -15.16 8.54
C PHE A 58 -7.34 -15.58 10.01
N GLN A 59 -6.85 -14.77 10.96
CA GLN A 59 -7.01 -15.04 12.38
C GLN A 59 -8.47 -15.09 12.80
N GLN A 60 -9.30 -14.19 12.28
CA GLN A 60 -10.75 -14.21 12.53
C GLN A 60 -11.38 -15.51 12.02
N VAL A 61 -11.04 -15.93 10.80
CA VAL A 61 -11.52 -17.19 10.23
C VAL A 61 -11.07 -18.39 11.08
N GLU A 62 -9.78 -18.47 11.44
CA GLU A 62 -9.26 -19.53 12.30
C GLU A 62 -9.95 -19.57 13.66
N SER A 63 -10.22 -18.41 14.28
CA SER A 63 -10.88 -18.34 15.59
C SER A 63 -12.29 -18.96 15.57
N VAL A 64 -13.02 -18.81 14.47
CA VAL A 64 -14.36 -19.40 14.31
C VAL A 64 -14.26 -20.93 14.20
N PHE A 65 -13.22 -21.44 13.55
CA PHE A 65 -12.98 -22.88 13.43
C PHE A 65 -12.45 -23.53 14.72
N TYR A 66 -11.74 -22.81 15.58
CA TYR A 66 -11.31 -23.32 16.89
C TYR A 66 -12.38 -23.27 17.98
N LEU A 67 -13.42 -22.46 17.80
CA LEU A 67 -14.56 -22.34 18.72
C LEU A 67 -15.69 -23.37 18.47
N TYR A 68 -15.58 -24.15 17.39
CA TYR A 68 -16.44 -25.29 17.05
C TYR A 68 -15.70 -26.62 17.28
#